data_AF-A0A970K8I8-F1
#
_entry.id   AF-A0A970K8I8-F1
#
_cell.length_a   1.000
_cell.length_b   1.000
_cell.length_c   1.000
_cell.angle_alpha   90.00
_cell.angle_beta   90.00
_cell.angle_gamma   90.00
#
_symmetry.space_group_name_H-M   'P 1'
#
loop_
_entity.id
_entity.type
_entity.pdbx_description
1 polymer ?
#
loop_
_entity_poly.entity_id
_entity_poly.type
_entity_poly.pdbx_seq_one_letter_code
_entity_poly.pdbx_strand_id
1 'polypeptide(L)' 'MKEISHVYDNINLCDRYTVVFNDGDALALSEHPGEPEGFARWIVVDEYDIDRLGKTITFNNLPSDVQDFVINQLRDH' A
#
# COMPACT_ATOMS: atom_id res chain seq x y z
N MET A 1 -0.23 4.62 -15.63
CA MET A 1 -0.32 4.95 -14.20
C MET A 1 -1.49 4.17 -13.64
N LYS A 2 -1.23 3.21 -12.75
CA LYS A 2 -2.29 2.39 -12.16
C LYS A 2 -3.20 3.27 -11.30
N GLU A 3 -4.49 3.00 -11.34
CA GLU A 3 -5.46 3.70 -10.50
C GLU A 3 -5.63 2.97 -9.16
N ILE A 4 -5.59 3.72 -8.07
CA ILE A 4 -5.80 3.19 -6.73
C ILE A 4 -7.27 2.82 -6.57
N SER A 5 -7.51 1.57 -6.20
CA SER A 5 -8.82 1.03 -5.87
C SER A 5 -9.12 1.25 -4.38
N HIS A 6 -8.24 0.77 -3.51
CA HIS A 6 -8.42 0.77 -2.06
C HIS A 6 -7.09 1.02 -1.35
N VAL A 7 -7.15 1.61 -0.15
CA VAL A 7 -5.99 1.77 0.73
C VAL A 7 -6.36 1.26 2.11
N TYR A 8 -5.47 0.48 2.71
CA TYR A 8 -5.68 -0.14 4.02
C TYR A 8 -4.57 0.28 4.99
N ASP A 9 -4.98 0.58 6.22
CA ASP A 9 -4.12 0.73 7.39
C ASP A 9 -4.21 -0.55 8.25
N ASN A 10 -3.17 -1.35 8.16
CA ASN A 10 -3.03 -2.67 8.76
C ASN A 10 -2.26 -2.58 10.08
N ILE A 11 -2.79 -1.84 11.06
CA ILE A 11 -2.17 -1.53 12.36
C ILE A 11 -1.50 -2.74 13.04
N ASN A 12 -2.01 -3.96 12.81
CA ASN A 12 -1.56 -5.19 13.46
C ASN A 12 -0.78 -6.15 12.56
N LEU A 13 -0.42 -5.77 11.32
CA LEU A 13 0.35 -6.61 10.39
C LEU A 13 1.76 -6.05 10.18
N CYS A 14 2.65 -6.88 9.63
CA CYS A 14 4.03 -6.48 9.31
C CYS A 14 4.06 -5.40 8.22
N ASP A 15 3.16 -5.48 7.25
CA ASP A 15 2.85 -4.43 6.29
C ASP A 15 1.85 -3.47 6.90
N ARG A 16 2.31 -2.28 7.27
CA ARG A 16 1.47 -1.25 7.91
C ARG A 16 0.43 -0.69 6.94
N TYR A 17 0.79 -0.55 5.67
CA TYR A 17 -0.12 -0.05 4.64
C TYR A 17 -0.19 -1.00 3.45
N THR A 18 -1.38 -1.16 2.89
CA THR A 18 -1.58 -1.85 1.60
C THR A 18 -2.33 -0.92 0.65
N VAL A 19 -1.77 -0.67 -0.53
CA VAL A 19 -2.43 0.08 -1.61
C VAL A 19 -2.81 -0.89 -2.70
N VAL A 20 -4.11 -1.13 -2.91
CA VAL A 20 -4.64 -2.02 -3.95
C VAL A 20 -5.02 -1.20 -5.18
N PHE A 21 -4.64 -1.69 -6.35
CA PHE A 21 -4.90 -1.05 -7.65
C PHE A 21 -6.03 -1.75 -8.41
N ASN A 22 -6.66 -1.04 -9.34
CA ASN A 22 -7.81 -1.54 -10.11
C ASN A 22 -7.51 -2.77 -10.98
N ASP A 23 -6.23 -3.08 -11.22
CA ASP A 23 -5.80 -4.27 -11.96
C ASP A 23 -5.52 -5.49 -11.07
N GLY A 24 -5.75 -5.39 -9.76
CA GLY A 24 -5.58 -6.47 -8.79
C GLY A 24 -4.18 -6.55 -8.16
N ASP A 25 -3.22 -5.77 -8.67
CA ASP A 25 -1.93 -5.62 -8.00
C ASP A 25 -2.10 -4.80 -6.72
N ALA A 26 -1.24 -5.04 -5.74
CA ALA A 26 -1.16 -4.22 -4.55
C ALA A 26 0.28 -3.99 -4.11
N LEU A 27 0.48 -2.89 -3.40
CA LEU A 27 1.76 -2.50 -2.83
C LEU A 27 1.65 -2.54 -1.30
N ALA A 28 2.32 -3.52 -0.69
CA ALA A 28 2.44 -3.67 0.76
C ALA A 28 3.67 -2.88 1.26
N LEU A 29 3.48 -2.07 2.29
CA LEU A 29 4.42 -1.04 2.73
C LEU A 29 4.58 -1.08 4.25
N SER A 30 5.80 -0.87 4.73
CA SER A 30 6.05 -0.49 6.13
C SER A 30 5.53 0.92 6.42
N GLU A 31 5.61 1.34 7.69
CA GLU A 31 5.28 2.71 8.10
C GLU A 31 6.13 3.77 7.39
N HIS A 32 7.42 3.47 7.17
CA HIS A 32 8.39 4.36 6.50
C HIS A 32 9.11 3.63 5.35
N PRO A 33 8.47 3.42 4.19
CA PRO A 33 8.97 2.55 3.12
C PRO A 33 10.24 3.06 2.43
N GLY A 34 10.57 4.35 2.55
CA GLY A 34 11.77 4.96 1.98
C GLY A 34 13.02 4.90 2.88
N GLU A 35 12.88 4.47 4.14
CA GLU A 35 14.00 4.38 5.08
C GLU A 35 14.81 3.09 4.90
N PRO A 36 16.07 3.03 5.40
CA PRO A 36 16.91 1.83 5.27
C PRO A 36 16.31 0.55 5.86
N GLU A 37 15.49 0.68 6.91
CA GLU A 37 14.76 -0.43 7.55
C GLU A 37 13.33 -0.57 7.01
N GLY A 38 12.91 0.34 6.15
CA GLY A 38 11.63 0.31 5.47
C GLY A 38 11.55 -0.81 4.45
N PHE A 39 10.33 -1.23 4.13
CA PHE A 39 10.11 -2.13 3.02
C PHE A 39 8.90 -1.73 2.19
N ALA A 40 8.96 -2.12 0.92
CA ALA A 40 7.88 -2.04 -0.04
C ALA A 40 7.91 -3.28 -0.93
N ARG A 41 6.75 -3.90 -1.16
CA ARG A 41 6.66 -5.09 -2.00
C ARG A 41 5.36 -5.12 -2.79
N TRP A 42 5.49 -5.36 -4.09
CA TRP A 42 4.35 -5.70 -4.94
C TRP A 42 3.86 -7.12 -4.62
N ILE A 43 2.56 -7.23 -4.37
CA ILE A 43 1.84 -8.47 -4.10
C ILE A 43 0.58 -8.51 -4.98
N VAL A 44 -0.03 -9.69 -5.08
CA VAL A 44 -1.36 -9.84 -5.66
C VAL A 44 -2.30 -10.10 -4.50
N VAL A 45 -3.37 -9.29 -4.38
CA VAL A 45 -4.37 -9.47 -3.33
C VAL A 45 -5.57 -10.18 -3.95
N ASP A 46 -5.94 -11.33 -3.40
CA ASP A 46 -7.18 -12.02 -3.76
C ASP A 46 -8.34 -11.64 -2.82
N GLU A 47 -9.57 -12.05 -3.16
CA GLU A 47 -10.77 -11.70 -2.40
C GLU A 47 -10.72 -12.16 -0.92
N TYR A 48 -10.03 -13.26 -0.62
CA TYR A 48 -9.88 -13.77 0.76
C TYR A 48 -8.85 -12.98 1.57
N ASP A 49 -7.85 -12.41 0.90
CA ASP A 49 -6.85 -11.55 1.54
C ASP A 49 -7.42 -10.18 1.89
N ILE A 50 -8.36 -9.62 1.11
CA ILE A 50 -9.01 -8.33 1.41
C ILE A 50 -9.71 -8.36 2.77
N ASP A 51 -10.38 -9.46 3.13
CA ASP A 51 -11.08 -9.62 4.41
C ASP A 51 -10.13 -9.68 5.62
N ARG A 52 -8.82 -9.85 5.38
CA ARG A 52 -7.77 -9.85 6.41
C ARG A 52 -7.06 -8.51 6.54
N LEU A 53 -7.25 -7.61 5.58
CA LEU A 53 -6.69 -6.27 5.63
C LEU A 53 -7.38 -5.45 6.72
N GLY A 54 -6.66 -4.44 7.19
CA GLY A 54 -7.08 -3.60 8.29
C GLY A 54 -8.14 -2.58 7.89
N LYS A 55 -8.03 -1.39 8.46
CA LYS A 55 -9.01 -0.34 8.26
C LYS A 55 -8.85 0.29 6.88
N THR A 56 -9.93 0.35 6.09
CA THR A 56 -9.94 1.13 4.85
C THR A 56 -9.79 2.63 5.15
N ILE A 57 -8.84 3.26 4.46
CA ILE A 57 -8.56 4.70 4.52
C ILE A 57 -8.50 5.27 3.10
N THR A 58 -8.45 6.60 2.97
CA THR A 58 -8.18 7.24 1.67
C THR A 58 -6.68 7.41 1.47
N PHE A 59 -6.22 7.50 0.22
CA PHE A 59 -4.81 7.76 -0.08
C PHE A 59 -4.26 9.01 0.61
N ASN A 60 -5.08 10.06 0.72
CA ASN A 60 -4.72 11.32 1.40
C ASN A 60 -4.56 11.17 2.93
N ASN A 61 -4.97 10.04 3.52
CA ASN A 61 -4.74 9.76 4.94
C ASN A 61 -3.39 9.09 5.21
N LEU A 62 -2.68 8.64 4.19
CA LEU A 62 -1.33 8.11 4.36
C LEU A 62 -0.37 9.22 4.80
N PRO A 63 0.70 8.88 5.55
CA PRO A 63 1.81 9.81 5.77
C PRO A 63 2.40 10.32 4.45
N SER A 64 2.91 11.55 4.42
CA SER A 64 3.39 12.19 3.18
C SER A 64 4.55 11.43 2.54
N ASP A 65 5.46 10.89 3.34
CA ASP A 65 6.56 10.05 2.89
C ASP A 65 6.07 8.76 2.22
N VAL A 66 4.99 8.16 2.73
CA VAL A 66 4.35 6.99 2.11
C VAL A 66 3.66 7.37 0.81
N GLN A 67 2.96 8.50 0.76
CA GLN A 67 2.33 9.00 -0.47
C GLN A 67 3.36 9.24 -1.57
N ASP A 68 4.44 9.95 -1.25
CA ASP A 68 5.53 10.24 -2.17
C ASP A 68 6.18 8.95 -2.69
N PHE A 69 6.38 7.97 -1.80
CA PHE A 69 6.91 6.65 -2.17
C PHE A 69 6.00 5.93 -3.17
N VAL A 70 4.69 5.85 -2.89
CA VAL A 70 3.71 5.21 -3.79
C VAL A 70 3.68 5.89 -5.15
N ILE A 71 3.68 7.23 -5.19
CA ILE A 71 3.69 8.00 -6.44
C ILE A 71 4.96 7.71 -7.24
N ASN A 72 6.12 7.61 -6.58
CA ASN A 72 7.37 7.26 -7.26
C ASN A 72 7.33 5.84 -7.83
N GLN A 73 6.83 4.87 -7.06
CA GLN A 73 6.64 3.49 -7.55
C GLN A 73 5.73 3.43 -8.79
N LEU A 74 4.68 4.26 -8.85
CA LEU A 74 3.76 4.34 -10.00
C LEU A 74 4.34 5.02 -11.24
N ARG A 75 5.48 5.69 -11.11
CA ARG A 75 6.23 6.27 -12.26
C ARG A 75 7.19 5.27 -12.86
N ASP A 76 7.74 4.38 -12.03
CA ASP A 76 8.74 3.38 -12.40
C ASP A 76 8.11 2.07 -12.92
N HIS A 77 6.80 1.89 -12.75
CA HIS A 77 6.01 0.73 -13.19
C HIS A 77 4.89 1.11 -14.17
#